data_AF-A0A820EFA4-F1
#
_entry.id   AF-A0A820EFA4-F1
#
_cell.length_a   1.000
_cell.length_b   1.000
_cell.length_c   1.000
_cell.angle_alpha   90.00
_cell.angle_beta   90.00
_cell.angle_gamma   90.00
#
_symmetry.space_group_name_H-M   'P 1'
#
loop_
_entity.id
_entity.type
_entity.pdbx_description
1 polymer ?
#
loop_
_entity_poly.entity_id
_entity_poly.type
_entity_poly.pdbx_seq_one_letter_code
_entity_poly.pdbx_strand_id
1 'polypeptide(L)'
;LENYDTLDHEDTFGNLSENESEDGETDEEIDATFPDDQDDTTILNYFSLDYMKKVLDYYDEVDANGKRKHSWLSINHRFRKIPNSGYLVRFRKYIDQNGNKQQKLNSIDQHVFSLLENAREKSISVHDIDLKRWIGQKSAQLSLDNLSASSHWAYSFKQRHNIVSR
;
A
#
# COMPACT_ATOMS: atom_id res chain seq x y z
N LEU A 1 71.09 -3.46 -9.40
CA LEU A 1 70.05 -2.56 -9.90
C LEU A 1 69.16 -3.39 -10.82
N GLU A 2 67.99 -3.73 -10.27
CA GLU A 2 66.69 -3.99 -10.91
C GLU A 2 66.62 -4.87 -12.16
N ASN A 3 66.08 -6.08 -11.93
CA ASN A 3 65.34 -6.87 -12.92
C ASN A 3 63.95 -6.25 -13.11
N TYR A 4 63.58 -5.93 -14.35
CA TYR A 4 62.21 -5.65 -14.81
C TYR A 4 61.67 -6.93 -15.46
N ASP A 5 60.56 -7.50 -14.98
CA ASP A 5 59.18 -7.28 -15.46
C ASP A 5 58.94 -8.08 -16.77
N THR A 6 58.09 -9.10 -16.86
CA THR A 6 56.62 -8.98 -16.90
C THR A 6 56.03 -10.40 -16.78
N LEU A 7 55.09 -10.62 -15.86
CA LEU A 7 54.37 -11.90 -15.71
C LEU A 7 53.18 -11.95 -16.67
N ASP A 8 53.25 -12.88 -17.60
CA ASP A 8 52.20 -13.31 -18.53
C ASP A 8 51.25 -14.26 -17.77
N HIS A 9 49.95 -13.98 -17.77
CA HIS A 9 48.93 -14.92 -17.28
C HIS A 9 47.73 -14.91 -18.25
N GLU A 10 47.88 -15.69 -19.32
CA GLU A 10 46.75 -16.31 -20.01
C GLU A 10 46.37 -17.59 -19.28
N ASP A 11 45.33 -17.56 -18.45
CA ASP A 11 44.71 -18.77 -17.92
C ASP A 11 43.35 -18.98 -18.58
N THR A 12 43.42 -19.71 -19.71
CA THR A 12 42.30 -20.37 -20.35
C THR A 12 42.01 -21.66 -19.57
N PHE A 13 40.90 -21.73 -18.84
CA PHE A 13 40.36 -23.02 -18.40
C PHE A 13 38.90 -23.14 -18.80
N GLY A 14 38.71 -23.93 -19.85
CA GLY A 14 37.42 -24.47 -20.23
C GLY A 14 37.08 -25.74 -19.43
N ASN A 15 35.81 -25.81 -19.07
CA ASN A 15 34.88 -26.90 -19.38
C ASN A 15 34.41 -27.88 -18.26
N LEU A 16 33.08 -28.10 -18.31
CA LEU A 16 32.23 -29.19 -17.82
C LEU A 16 31.81 -29.26 -16.34
N SER A 17 30.52 -29.05 -16.10
CA SER A 17 29.61 -30.16 -15.80
C SER A 17 28.16 -29.72 -16.01
N GLU A 18 27.45 -30.47 -16.86
CA GLU A 18 26.00 -30.53 -16.93
C GLU A 18 25.40 -30.80 -15.54
N ASN A 19 24.29 -30.14 -15.23
CA ASN A 19 23.25 -30.76 -14.44
C ASN A 19 21.91 -30.30 -15.00
N GLU A 20 21.23 -31.24 -15.65
CA GLU A 20 19.82 -31.14 -16.01
C GLU A 20 19.00 -31.03 -14.73
N SER A 21 18.09 -30.06 -14.69
CA SER A 21 16.96 -30.06 -13.77
C SER A 21 15.80 -29.47 -14.55
N GLU A 22 15.10 -30.38 -15.21
CA GLU A 22 13.79 -30.21 -15.82
C GLU A 22 12.79 -30.04 -14.67
N ASP A 23 12.13 -28.88 -14.58
CA ASP A 23 10.89 -28.75 -13.83
C ASP A 23 10.03 -27.67 -14.51
N GLY A 24 8.88 -28.12 -15.01
CA GLY A 24 7.97 -27.35 -15.85
C GLY A 24 7.38 -26.14 -15.13
N GLU A 25 7.71 -24.95 -15.64
CA GLU A 25 6.93 -23.76 -15.37
C GLU A 25 5.67 -23.81 -16.26
N THR A 26 4.53 -24.03 -15.62
CA THR A 26 3.22 -23.79 -16.21
C THR A 26 3.15 -22.35 -16.68
N ASP A 27 2.99 -22.15 -17.99
CA ASP A 27 2.54 -20.91 -18.60
C ASP A 27 1.11 -20.59 -18.12
N GLU A 28 0.97 -20.10 -16.89
CA GLU A 28 -0.18 -19.28 -16.54
C GLU A 28 0.02 -17.93 -17.21
N GLU A 29 -0.56 -17.80 -18.39
CA GLU A 29 -0.75 -16.55 -19.11
C GLU A 29 -1.55 -15.60 -18.22
N ILE A 30 -0.84 -14.87 -17.36
CA ILE A 30 -1.42 -13.80 -16.55
C ILE A 30 -1.71 -12.66 -17.51
N ASP A 31 -2.96 -12.58 -17.99
CA ASP A 31 -3.51 -11.37 -18.61
C ASP A 31 -3.52 -10.25 -17.56
N ALA A 32 -2.35 -9.66 -17.36
CA ALA A 32 -2.19 -8.45 -16.60
C ALA A 32 -2.64 -7.30 -17.50
N THR A 33 -3.96 -7.10 -17.59
CA THR A 33 -4.52 -5.85 -18.08
C THR A 33 -4.02 -4.74 -17.15
N PHE A 34 -2.93 -4.08 -17.54
CA PHE A 34 -2.33 -3.00 -16.77
C PHE A 34 -3.27 -1.78 -16.82
N PRO A 35 -3.63 -1.21 -15.66
CA PRO A 35 -4.45 -0.02 -15.64
C PRO A 35 -3.70 1.15 -16.28
N ASP A 36 -4.36 1.76 -17.27
CA ASP A 36 -3.92 2.96 -17.98
C ASP A 36 -3.53 4.09 -16.99
N ASP A 37 -2.50 4.84 -17.33
CA ASP A 37 -1.66 5.68 -16.46
C ASP A 37 -2.38 6.87 -15.78
N GLN A 38 -3.70 7.02 -15.97
CA GLN A 38 -4.41 8.28 -15.75
C GLN A 38 -5.05 8.47 -14.37
N ASP A 39 -5.30 7.42 -13.57
CA ASP A 39 -6.05 7.61 -12.31
C ASP A 39 -5.30 7.11 -11.07
N ASP A 40 -4.95 8.05 -10.19
CA ASP A 40 -4.43 7.78 -8.83
C ASP A 40 -5.38 6.83 -8.06
N THR A 41 -6.69 6.83 -8.37
CA THR A 41 -7.72 5.94 -7.83
C THR A 41 -7.58 4.48 -8.25
N THR A 42 -7.07 4.19 -9.45
CA THR A 42 -6.94 2.82 -9.96
C THR A 42 -5.79 2.09 -9.26
N ILE A 43 -4.75 2.83 -8.91
CA ILE A 43 -3.60 2.35 -8.13
C ILE A 43 -4.04 1.91 -6.72
N LEU A 44 -5.04 2.60 -6.13
CA LEU A 44 -5.59 2.28 -4.79
C LEU A 44 -6.27 0.92 -4.72
N ASN A 45 -6.92 0.52 -5.81
CA ASN A 45 -7.69 -0.71 -5.87
C ASN A 45 -6.78 -1.91 -6.20
N TYR A 46 -5.65 -1.66 -6.85
CA TYR A 46 -4.75 -2.72 -7.31
C TYR A 46 -3.70 -3.12 -6.25
N PHE A 47 -3.21 -2.18 -5.43
CA PHE A 47 -2.18 -2.45 -4.42
C PHE A 47 -2.69 -2.16 -3.00
N SER A 48 -2.36 -3.04 -2.05
CA SER A 48 -2.66 -2.78 -0.64
C SER A 48 -1.69 -1.76 -0.04
N LEU A 49 -2.15 -0.99 0.95
CA LEU A 49 -1.31 -0.03 1.65
C LEU A 49 -0.09 -0.65 2.34
N ASP A 50 -0.25 -1.85 2.89
CA ASP A 50 0.86 -2.59 3.50
C ASP A 50 1.89 -3.00 2.44
N TYR A 51 1.44 -3.37 1.24
CA TYR A 51 2.33 -3.66 0.12
C TYR A 51 3.10 -2.41 -0.32
N MET A 52 2.42 -1.27 -0.49
CA MET A 52 3.07 -0.02 -0.87
C MET A 52 4.12 0.41 0.17
N LYS A 53 3.84 0.26 1.47
CA LYS A 53 4.81 0.52 2.54
C LYS A 53 6.02 -0.39 2.44
N LYS A 54 5.82 -1.71 2.31
CA LYS A 54 6.92 -2.68 2.16
C LYS A 54 7.83 -2.38 0.96
N VAL A 55 7.24 -1.92 -0.14
CA VAL A 55 7.99 -1.52 -1.34
C VAL A 55 8.84 -0.28 -1.05
N LEU A 56 8.27 0.74 -0.41
CA LEU A 56 9.00 1.95 -0.07
C LEU A 56 10.08 1.71 0.98
N ASP A 57 9.79 0.90 2.01
CA ASP A 57 10.77 0.52 3.03
C ASP A 57 11.98 -0.14 2.38
N TYR A 58 11.73 -1.09 1.45
CA TYR A 58 12.80 -1.72 0.68
C TYR A 58 13.52 -0.75 -0.26
N TYR A 59 12.81 0.20 -0.86
CA TYR A 59 13.42 1.21 -1.73
C TYR A 59 14.33 2.19 -0.94
N ASP A 60 13.92 2.52 0.27
CA ASP A 60 14.58 3.49 1.15
C ASP A 60 15.66 2.86 2.02
N GLU A 61 15.84 1.54 1.97
CA GLU A 61 16.99 0.85 2.56
C GLU A 61 18.31 1.45 2.03
N VAL A 62 19.09 1.99 2.95
CA VAL A 62 20.43 2.50 2.68
C VAL A 62 21.48 1.50 3.16
N ASP A 63 22.57 1.43 2.42
CA ASP A 63 23.76 0.66 2.80
C ASP A 63 24.55 1.42 3.89
N ALA A 64 25.54 0.76 4.50
CA ALA A 64 26.42 1.33 5.52
C ALA A 64 27.10 2.66 5.09
N ASN A 65 27.22 2.87 3.77
CA ASN A 65 27.80 4.06 3.16
C ASN A 65 26.78 5.20 2.89
N GLY A 66 25.53 5.06 3.34
CA GLY A 66 24.46 6.05 3.14
C GLY A 66 23.94 6.14 1.69
N LYS A 67 24.39 5.24 0.81
CA LYS A 67 23.88 5.11 -0.56
C LYS A 67 22.68 4.17 -0.57
N ARG A 68 21.78 4.34 -1.55
CA ARG A 68 20.66 3.41 -1.74
C ARG A 68 21.21 2.01 -1.99
N LYS A 69 20.70 1.04 -1.24
CA LYS A 69 21.16 -0.35 -1.30
C LYS A 69 20.66 -1.06 -2.55
N HIS A 70 19.46 -0.71 -3.02
CA HIS A 70 18.77 -1.41 -4.10
C HIS A 70 18.63 -0.57 -5.36
N SER A 71 18.94 -1.18 -6.50
CA SER A 71 18.68 -0.60 -7.82
C SER A 71 17.24 -0.81 -8.24
N TRP A 72 16.75 -0.01 -9.20
CA TRP A 72 15.42 -0.21 -9.80
C TRP A 72 15.21 -1.65 -10.31
N LEU A 73 16.23 -2.23 -10.94
CA LEU A 73 16.18 -3.61 -11.43
C LEU A 73 15.92 -4.61 -10.29
N SER A 74 16.57 -4.41 -9.14
CA SER A 74 16.41 -5.27 -7.96
C SER A 74 15.00 -5.15 -7.37
N ILE A 75 14.44 -3.94 -7.38
CA ILE A 75 13.07 -3.66 -6.90
C ILE A 75 12.05 -4.28 -7.84
N ASN A 76 12.22 -4.11 -9.16
CA ASN A 76 11.32 -4.71 -10.14
C ASN A 76 11.33 -6.25 -10.08
N HIS A 77 12.51 -6.86 -9.88
CA HIS A 77 12.61 -8.30 -9.73
C HIS A 77 11.85 -8.84 -8.51
N ARG A 78 11.95 -8.15 -7.36
CA ARG A 78 11.25 -8.53 -6.11
C ARG A 78 9.76 -8.18 -6.13
N PHE A 79 9.40 -7.08 -6.79
CA PHE A 79 8.06 -6.52 -6.80
C PHE A 79 7.53 -6.40 -8.23
N ARG A 80 7.38 -7.54 -8.91
CA ARG A 80 6.97 -7.64 -10.32
C ARG A 80 5.63 -6.98 -10.67
N LYS A 81 4.79 -6.74 -9.67
CA LYS A 81 3.51 -6.04 -9.85
C LYS A 81 3.68 -4.56 -10.19
N ILE A 82 4.88 -3.99 -10.01
CA ILE A 82 5.14 -2.56 -10.22
C ILE A 82 5.78 -2.36 -11.59
N PRO A 83 5.08 -1.75 -12.55
CA PRO A 83 5.58 -1.66 -13.92
C PRO A 83 6.65 -0.58 -14.11
N ASN A 84 6.58 0.53 -13.37
CA ASN A 84 7.53 1.65 -13.54
C ASN A 84 7.92 2.31 -12.21
N SER A 85 9.06 3.01 -12.22
CA SER A 85 9.60 3.69 -11.03
C SER A 85 8.76 4.88 -10.58
N GLY A 86 7.92 5.42 -11.47
CA GLY A 86 6.96 6.47 -11.15
C GLY A 86 5.96 6.04 -10.08
N TYR A 87 5.61 4.75 -9.99
CA TYR A 87 4.77 4.22 -8.92
C TYR A 87 5.37 4.44 -7.52
N LEU A 88 6.70 4.52 -7.36
CA LEU A 88 7.30 4.81 -6.05
C LEU A 88 6.97 6.23 -5.59
N VAL A 89 7.00 7.21 -6.50
CA VAL A 89 6.60 8.59 -6.20
C VAL A 89 5.12 8.66 -5.88
N ARG A 90 4.29 7.91 -6.63
CA ARG A 90 2.85 7.81 -6.37
C ARG A 90 2.56 7.15 -5.03
N PHE A 91 3.26 6.07 -4.67
CA PHE A 91 3.14 5.40 -3.37
C PHE A 91 3.54 6.32 -2.21
N ARG A 92 4.62 7.09 -2.35
CA ARG A 92 5.02 8.10 -1.36
C ARG A 92 3.94 9.15 -1.19
N LYS A 93 3.52 9.80 -2.28
CA LYS A 93 2.42 10.79 -2.26
C LYS A 93 1.16 10.20 -1.61
N TYR A 94 0.84 8.94 -1.90
CA TYR A 94 -0.33 8.28 -1.37
C TYR A 94 -0.23 7.96 0.14
N ILE A 95 0.95 7.52 0.59
CA ILE A 95 1.22 7.29 2.02
C ILE A 95 1.24 8.62 2.78
N ASP A 96 1.90 9.64 2.23
CA ASP A 96 2.02 10.99 2.81
C ASP A 96 0.67 11.72 2.89
N GLN A 97 -0.24 11.47 1.95
CA GLN A 97 -1.62 11.98 1.97
C GLN A 97 -2.54 11.28 2.99
N ASN A 98 -1.94 10.44 3.84
CA ASN A 98 -2.49 9.98 5.10
C ASN A 98 -3.68 9.02 4.96
N GLY A 99 -3.48 7.96 4.17
CA GLY A 99 -4.34 6.78 4.14
C GLY A 99 -5.51 6.83 3.14
N ASN A 100 -5.96 5.63 2.76
CA ASN A 100 -7.06 5.41 1.83
C ASN A 100 -8.31 6.21 2.28
N LYS A 101 -9.11 6.76 1.35
CA LYS A 101 -10.48 7.22 1.64
C LYS A 101 -11.24 6.18 2.49
N GLN A 102 -11.03 4.90 2.21
CA GLN A 102 -11.58 3.78 2.97
C GLN A 102 -11.03 3.69 4.41
N GLN A 103 -9.74 3.94 4.63
CA GLN A 103 -9.18 3.98 5.99
C GLN A 103 -9.67 5.19 6.78
N LYS A 104 -9.76 6.36 6.15
CA LYS A 104 -10.35 7.55 6.77
C LYS A 104 -11.83 7.32 7.10
N LEU A 105 -12.56 6.67 6.19
CA LEU A 105 -13.93 6.20 6.43
C LEU A 105 -14.02 5.21 7.60
N ASN A 106 -13.13 4.23 7.67
CA ASN A 106 -13.07 3.27 8.78
C ASN A 106 -12.71 3.96 10.10
N SER A 107 -11.82 4.95 10.08
CA SER A 107 -11.47 5.75 11.25
C SER A 107 -12.68 6.55 11.75
N ILE A 108 -13.46 7.15 10.85
CA ILE A 108 -14.74 7.80 11.18
C ILE A 108 -15.73 6.78 11.74
N ASP A 109 -15.87 5.63 11.08
CA ASP A 109 -16.79 4.56 11.48
C ASP A 109 -16.51 4.05 12.90
N GLN A 110 -15.25 3.72 13.21
CA GLN A 110 -14.82 3.31 14.54
C GLN A 110 -15.00 4.40 15.59
N HIS A 111 -14.71 5.66 15.23
CA HIS A 111 -14.88 6.78 16.15
C HIS A 111 -16.34 7.01 16.53
N VAL A 112 -17.24 7.00 15.53
CA VAL A 112 -18.69 7.14 15.75
C VAL A 112 -19.23 5.95 16.56
N PHE A 113 -18.75 4.74 16.30
CA PHE A 113 -19.11 3.56 17.06
C PHE A 113 -18.70 3.66 18.54
N SER A 114 -17.47 4.09 18.81
CA SER A 114 -16.98 4.32 20.19
C SER A 114 -17.83 5.37 20.94
N LEU A 115 -18.23 6.45 20.27
CA LEU A 115 -19.12 7.46 20.86
C LEU A 115 -20.52 6.89 21.15
N LEU A 116 -21.03 6.03 20.27
CA LEU A 116 -22.31 5.35 20.47
C LEU A 116 -22.25 4.39 21.66
N GLU A 117 -21.19 3.60 21.79
CA GLU A 117 -20.99 2.71 22.95
C GLU A 117 -20.94 3.50 24.26
N ASN A 118 -20.19 4.60 24.28
CA ASN A 118 -20.13 5.49 25.45
C ASN A 118 -21.50 6.08 25.82
N ALA A 119 -22.31 6.46 24.81
CA ALA A 119 -23.66 6.94 25.04
C ALA A 119 -24.59 5.84 25.57
N ARG A 120 -24.45 4.60 25.08
CA ARG A 120 -25.19 3.43 25.58
C ARG A 120 -24.85 3.11 27.03
N GLU A 121 -23.57 3.14 27.39
CA GLU A 121 -23.13 2.98 28.79
C GLU A 121 -23.77 4.03 29.72
N LYS A 122 -23.92 5.26 29.22
CA LYS A 122 -24.56 6.36 29.95
C LYS A 122 -26.08 6.38 29.86
N SER A 123 -26.69 5.39 29.20
CA SER A 123 -28.14 5.33 28.95
C SER A 123 -28.70 6.58 28.24
N ILE A 124 -27.89 7.20 27.37
CA ILE A 124 -28.27 8.35 26.56
C ILE A 124 -28.87 7.86 25.24
N SER A 125 -30.05 8.37 24.87
CA SER A 125 -30.65 8.13 23.56
C SER A 125 -29.87 8.87 22.47
N VAL A 126 -29.48 8.15 21.42
CA VAL A 126 -28.72 8.71 20.28
C VAL A 126 -29.60 8.65 19.04
N HIS A 127 -29.79 9.81 18.41
CA HIS A 127 -30.56 9.94 17.18
C HIS A 127 -29.64 10.04 15.95
N ASP A 128 -30.21 9.86 14.75
CA ASP A 128 -29.45 9.94 13.50
C ASP A 128 -28.79 11.32 13.30
N ILE A 129 -29.37 12.37 13.87
CA ILE A 129 -28.77 13.72 13.85
C ILE A 129 -27.46 13.78 14.63
N ASP A 130 -27.35 13.04 15.73
CA ASP A 130 -26.14 12.98 16.55
C ASP A 130 -25.03 12.22 15.81
N LEU A 131 -25.38 11.10 15.16
CA LEU A 131 -24.45 10.37 14.30
C LEU A 131 -23.90 11.27 13.18
N LYS A 132 -24.78 12.02 12.50
CA LYS A 132 -24.37 12.97 11.45
C LYS A 132 -23.45 14.05 11.99
N ARG A 133 -23.71 14.55 13.19
CA ARG A 133 -22.87 15.55 13.85
C ARG A 133 -21.48 15.00 14.16
N TRP A 134 -21.37 13.79 14.72
CA TRP A 134 -20.08 13.16 15.03
C TRP A 134 -19.26 12.87 13.78
N ILE A 135 -19.91 12.42 12.70
CA ILE A 135 -19.26 12.22 11.40
C ILE A 135 -18.68 13.55 10.90
N GLY A 136 -19.48 14.62 10.90
CA GLY A 136 -19.05 15.94 10.43
C GLY A 136 -17.87 16.51 11.23
N GLN A 137 -17.86 16.29 12.56
CA GLN A 137 -16.74 16.69 13.41
C GLN A 137 -15.47 15.91 13.06
N LYS A 138 -15.58 14.60 12.84
CA LYS A 138 -14.43 13.75 12.54
C LYS A 138 -13.93 13.93 11.10
N SER A 139 -14.81 14.17 10.13
CA SER A 139 -14.43 14.44 8.75
C SER A 139 -13.68 15.77 8.62
N ALA A 140 -14.10 16.81 9.35
CA ALA A 140 -13.38 18.08 9.41
C ALA A 140 -11.97 17.92 9.98
N GLN A 141 -11.77 17.06 11.00
CA GLN A 141 -10.43 16.75 11.53
C GLN A 141 -9.54 16.02 10.52
N LEU A 142 -10.13 15.23 9.62
CA LEU A 142 -9.40 14.42 8.63
C LEU A 142 -9.30 15.10 7.25
N SER A 143 -9.72 16.37 7.14
CA SER A 143 -9.78 17.15 5.90
C SER A 143 -10.49 16.38 4.76
N LEU A 144 -11.59 15.71 5.11
CA LEU A 144 -12.44 14.99 4.16
C LEU A 144 -13.64 15.86 3.77
N ASP A 145 -13.42 16.75 2.81
CA ASP A 145 -14.42 17.75 2.41
C ASP A 145 -15.63 17.14 1.69
N ASN A 146 -15.45 15.96 1.07
CA ASN A 146 -16.48 15.29 0.26
C ASN A 146 -17.32 14.28 1.06
N LEU A 147 -17.11 14.13 2.36
CA LEU A 147 -17.83 13.13 3.15
C LEU A 147 -19.14 13.71 3.67
N SER A 148 -20.18 13.59 2.85
CA SER A 148 -21.53 13.88 3.32
C SER A 148 -22.00 12.76 4.24
N ALA A 149 -22.42 13.12 5.46
CA ALA A 149 -23.10 12.23 6.41
C ALA A 149 -24.53 11.90 5.90
N SER A 150 -24.59 11.24 4.74
CA SER A 150 -25.82 10.92 4.06
C SER A 150 -26.64 9.94 4.89
N SER A 151 -27.97 9.96 4.73
CA SER A 151 -28.85 8.99 5.38
C SER A 151 -28.49 7.55 5.00
N HIS A 152 -27.94 7.34 3.80
CA HIS A 152 -27.43 6.05 3.37
C HIS A 152 -26.21 5.59 4.19
N TRP A 153 -25.28 6.50 4.53
CA TRP A 153 -24.16 6.15 5.39
C TRP A 153 -24.63 5.72 6.78
N ALA A 154 -25.57 6.45 7.38
CA ALA A 154 -26.13 6.11 8.70
C ALA A 154 -26.85 4.75 8.69
N TYR A 155 -27.61 4.46 7.63
CA TYR A 155 -28.21 3.14 7.44
C TYR A 155 -27.15 2.04 7.36
N SER A 156 -26.15 2.19 6.49
CA SER A 156 -25.08 1.20 6.33
C SER A 156 -24.23 1.05 7.58
N PHE A 157 -23.99 2.13 8.35
CA PHE A 157 -23.33 2.09 9.65
C PHE A 157 -24.12 1.23 10.66
N LYS A 158 -25.43 1.43 10.75
CA LYS A 158 -26.31 0.63 11.60
C LYS A 158 -26.27 -0.85 11.22
N GLN A 159 -26.28 -1.17 9.92
CA GLN A 159 -26.17 -2.54 9.43
C GLN A 159 -24.82 -3.18 9.79
N ARG A 160 -23.71 -2.46 9.56
CA ARG A 160 -22.35 -2.96 9.89
C ARG A 160 -22.18 -3.28 11.36
N HIS A 161 -22.79 -2.49 12.24
CA HIS A 161 -22.66 -2.60 13.70
C HIS A 161 -23.86 -3.28 14.37
N ASN A 162 -24.77 -3.90 13.60
CA ASN A 162 -25.98 -4.57 14.09
C ASN A 162 -26.83 -3.69 15.05
N ILE A 163 -26.91 -2.39 14.76
CA ILE A 163 -27.69 -1.42 15.53
C ILE A 163 -29.12 -1.44 14.99
N VAL A 164 -30.03 -2.05 15.73
CA VAL A 164 -31.45 -2.05 15.39
C VAL A 164 -32.06 -0.71 15.81
N SER A 165 -32.65 0.02 14.86
CA SER A 165 -33.55 1.13 15.20
C SER A 165 -34.76 0.54 15.93
N ARG A 166 -34.94 0.88 17.20
CA ARG A 166 -36.15 0.56 17.96
C ARG A 166 -37.09 1.74 17.96
#